data_AF-A0A1E5UTQ7-F1
#
_entry.id   AF-A0A1E5UTQ7-F1
#
_cell.length_a   1.000
_cell.length_b   1.000
_cell.length_c   1.000
_cell.angle_alpha   90.00
_cell.angle_beta   90.00
_cell.angle_gamma   90.00
#
_symmetry.space_group_name_H-M   'P 1'
#
loop_
_entity.id
_entity.type
_entity.pdbx_description
1 polymer ?
#
loop_
_entity_poly.entity_id
_entity_poly.type
_entity_poly.pdbx_seq_one_letter_code
_entity_poly.pdbx_strand_id
1 'polypeptide(L)'
;MLTSYPKAAFSDPSGPITSKFFAISKDQVASLKRLCGGASTFCAVSALVWQCTCIARRLPPDSEARLAFPANIRRRVNPPLTDRYFGNALVKLGIAGAARDIASEALASIAGRIRGAVGRMDDELVRSAVDYFEMAEVDSRPLKGTMPETDLQIISWLGMPMYDADFGWGSRR
;
A
#
# COMPACT_ATOMS: atom_id res chain seq x y z
N MET A 1 -32.64 -11.86 -24.25
CA MET A 1 -32.09 -10.48 -24.24
C MET A 1 -30.73 -10.57 -23.57
N LEU A 2 -29.65 -10.61 -24.36
CA LEU A 2 -28.28 -10.84 -23.88
C LEU A 2 -27.71 -9.50 -23.39
N THR A 3 -27.61 -9.29 -22.08
CA THR A 3 -26.81 -8.22 -21.51
C THR A 3 -25.34 -8.61 -21.63
N SER A 4 -24.71 -8.15 -22.71
CA SER A 4 -23.27 -8.15 -22.89
C SER A 4 -22.66 -7.19 -21.87
N TYR A 5 -22.07 -7.73 -20.80
CA TYR A 5 -21.16 -6.96 -19.97
C TYR A 5 -19.91 -6.68 -20.79
N PRO A 6 -19.43 -5.42 -20.87
CA PRO A 6 -18.14 -5.16 -21.48
C PRO A 6 -17.08 -5.88 -20.65
N LYS A 7 -16.51 -6.96 -21.21
CA LYS A 7 -15.23 -7.48 -20.75
C LYS A 7 -14.25 -6.32 -20.87
N ALA A 8 -13.87 -5.74 -19.74
CA ALA A 8 -12.75 -4.83 -19.70
C ALA A 8 -11.55 -5.56 -20.32
N ALA A 9 -11.18 -5.17 -21.52
CA ALA A 9 -9.97 -5.65 -22.18
C ALA A 9 -8.82 -4.97 -21.45
N PHE A 10 -8.31 -5.63 -20.42
CA PHE A 10 -7.09 -5.22 -19.75
C PHE A 10 -5.93 -5.51 -20.71
N SER A 11 -5.12 -4.50 -20.99
CA SER A 11 -3.90 -4.65 -21.78
C SER A 11 -2.92 -5.56 -21.04
N ASP A 12 -2.42 -6.59 -21.71
CA ASP A 12 -1.28 -7.35 -21.21
C ASP A 12 -0.09 -6.40 -20.98
N PRO A 13 0.70 -6.61 -19.91
CA PRO A 13 1.86 -5.77 -19.63
C PRO A 13 2.81 -5.81 -20.83
N SER A 14 3.08 -4.63 -21.37
CA SER A 14 4.00 -4.41 -22.49
C SER A 14 5.45 -4.63 -22.03
N GLY A 15 5.90 -5.89 -22.08
CA GLY A 15 7.31 -6.27 -21.89
C GLY A 15 7.62 -7.08 -20.61
N PRO A 16 8.88 -7.56 -20.49
CA PRO A 16 9.29 -8.42 -19.37
C PRO A 16 9.31 -7.64 -18.04
N ILE A 17 8.67 -8.20 -17.02
CA ILE A 17 8.71 -7.66 -15.66
C ILE A 17 10.09 -7.97 -15.05
N THR A 18 10.76 -6.95 -14.52
CA THR A 18 12.05 -7.11 -13.81
C THR A 18 11.92 -6.72 -12.35
N SER A 19 12.68 -7.39 -11.48
CA SER A 19 12.79 -7.07 -10.06
C SER A 19 14.11 -6.36 -9.78
N LYS A 20 14.06 -5.29 -8.99
CA LYS A 20 15.24 -4.50 -8.59
C LYS A 20 15.18 -4.19 -7.10
N PHE A 21 16.34 -4.24 -6.46
CA PHE A 21 16.51 -3.83 -5.07
C PHE A 21 17.14 -2.44 -5.03
N PHE A 22 16.51 -1.55 -4.25
CA PHE A 22 17.00 -0.19 -4.04
C PHE A 22 17.36 -0.04 -2.56
N ALA A 23 18.65 0.09 -2.28
CA ALA A 23 19.12 0.38 -0.93
C ALA A 23 18.86 1.87 -0.61
N ILE A 24 18.19 2.13 0.51
CA ILE A 24 17.96 3.49 1.01
C ILE A 24 18.68 3.60 2.36
N SER A 25 19.68 4.46 2.44
CA SER A 25 20.47 4.64 3.66
C SER A 25 19.65 5.31 4.77
N LYS A 26 20.13 5.21 6.02
CA LYS A 26 19.49 5.88 7.17
C LYS A 26 19.43 7.40 6.97
N ASP A 27 20.47 8.00 6.40
CA ASP A 27 20.54 9.45 6.15
C ASP A 27 19.58 9.88 5.03
N GLN A 28 19.43 9.06 4.00
CA GLN A 28 18.44 9.26 2.94
C GLN A 28 17.02 9.18 3.50
N VAL A 29 16.73 8.18 4.34
CA VAL A 29 15.43 8.07 5.03
C VAL A 29 15.18 9.27 5.93
N ALA A 30 16.17 9.70 6.72
CA ALA A 30 16.03 10.87 7.60
C ALA A 30 15.75 12.15 6.79
N SER A 31 16.48 12.35 5.70
CA SER A 31 16.27 13.47 4.78
C SER A 31 14.88 13.45 4.16
N LEU A 32 14.44 12.28 3.69
CA LEU A 32 13.10 12.10 3.11
C LEU A 32 11.99 12.38 4.12
N LYS A 33 12.13 11.92 5.37
CA LYS A 33 11.18 12.22 6.44
C LYS A 33 11.07 13.73 6.70
N ARG A 34 12.18 14.48 6.68
CA ARG A 34 12.15 15.94 6.82
C ARG A 34 11.42 16.61 5.66
N LEU A 35 11.70 16.21 4.42
CA LEU A 35 10.99 16.71 3.23
C LEU A 35 9.47 16.44 3.30
N CYS A 36 9.08 15.35 3.97
CA CYS A 36 7.69 14.99 4.20
C CYS A 36 7.08 15.58 5.50
N GLY A 37 7.69 16.62 6.09
CA GLY A 37 7.16 17.27 7.30
C GLY A 37 7.22 16.39 8.55
N GLY A 38 8.24 15.53 8.67
CA GLY A 38 8.40 14.63 9.82
C GLY A 38 7.56 13.36 9.76
N ALA A 39 7.08 12.97 8.58
CA ALA A 39 6.28 11.75 8.40
C ALA A 39 7.00 10.47 8.85
N SER A 40 6.25 9.39 9.09
CA SER A 40 6.83 8.07 9.36
C SER A 40 7.63 7.56 8.15
N THR A 41 8.60 6.66 8.37
CA THR A 41 9.40 6.06 7.29
C THR A 41 8.50 5.44 6.21
N PHE A 42 7.44 4.74 6.63
CA PHE A 42 6.46 4.16 5.71
C PHE A 42 5.80 5.22 4.83
N CYS A 43 5.26 6.30 5.42
CA CYS A 43 4.57 7.35 4.64
C CYS A 43 5.54 8.07 3.71
N ALA A 44 6.75 8.36 4.18
CA ALA A 44 7.76 9.10 3.42
C ALA A 44 8.27 8.30 2.22
N VAL A 45 8.65 7.03 2.43
CA VAL A 45 9.11 6.14 1.35
C VAL A 45 7.97 5.82 0.38
N SER A 46 6.76 5.56 0.89
CA SER A 46 5.61 5.27 0.02
C SER A 46 5.22 6.46 -0.85
N ALA A 47 5.28 7.68 -0.32
CA ALA A 47 5.03 8.90 -1.09
C ALA A 47 6.04 9.04 -2.25
N LEU A 48 7.33 8.85 -1.95
CA LEU A 48 8.38 8.91 -2.97
C LEU A 48 8.18 7.84 -4.05
N VAL A 49 7.97 6.58 -3.65
CA VAL A 49 7.81 5.48 -4.60
C VAL A 49 6.56 5.67 -5.44
N TRP A 50 5.45 6.15 -4.87
CA TRP A 50 4.21 6.39 -5.61
C TRP A 50 4.37 7.52 -6.63
N GLN A 51 5.01 8.63 -6.25
CA GLN A 51 5.35 9.73 -7.17
C GLN A 51 6.29 9.26 -8.29
N CYS A 52 7.39 8.58 -7.96
CA CYS A 52 8.32 8.04 -8.95
C CYS A 52 7.64 7.04 -9.90
N THR A 53 6.70 6.23 -9.39
CA THR A 53 5.95 5.27 -10.21
C THR A 53 5.07 5.98 -11.23
N CYS A 54 4.34 7.03 -10.83
CA CYS A 54 3.52 7.82 -11.74
C CYS A 54 4.37 8.46 -12.87
N ILE A 55 5.53 9.02 -12.50
CA ILE A 55 6.47 9.65 -13.43
C ILE A 55 7.08 8.60 -14.38
N ALA A 56 7.58 7.48 -13.85
CA ALA A 56 8.27 6.45 -14.63
C ALA A 56 7.33 5.74 -15.61
N ARG A 57 6.08 5.50 -15.21
CA ARG A 57 5.05 4.89 -16.07
C ARG A 57 4.44 5.87 -17.08
N ARG A 58 4.73 7.17 -16.96
CA ARG A 58 4.16 8.23 -17.81
C ARG A 58 2.64 8.15 -17.88
N LEU A 59 2.01 7.97 -16.72
CA LEU A 59 0.56 7.80 -16.64
C LEU A 59 -0.16 9.02 -17.27
N PRO A 60 -1.30 8.81 -17.95
CA PRO A 60 -2.10 9.93 -18.45
C PRO A 60 -2.41 10.92 -17.32
N PRO A 61 -2.21 12.23 -17.50
CA PRO A 61 -2.34 13.23 -16.42
C PRO A 61 -3.66 13.17 -15.65
N ASP A 62 -4.75 12.88 -16.35
CA ASP A 62 -6.12 12.84 -15.82
C ASP A 62 -6.55 11.45 -15.34
N SER A 63 -5.69 10.44 -15.48
CA SER A 63 -5.95 9.11 -14.95
C SER A 63 -5.90 9.11 -13.42
N GLU A 64 -6.74 8.30 -12.80
CA GLU A 64 -6.71 8.07 -11.35
C GLU A 64 -5.61 7.05 -11.02
N ALA A 65 -4.56 7.50 -10.34
CA ALA A 65 -3.53 6.64 -9.79
C ALA A 65 -3.96 6.17 -8.39
N ARG A 66 -3.82 4.87 -8.09
CA ARG A 66 -4.18 4.30 -6.79
C ARG A 66 -2.97 3.72 -6.08
N LEU A 67 -2.89 3.96 -4.78
CA LEU A 67 -1.93 3.32 -3.88
C LEU A 67 -2.70 2.47 -2.87
N ALA A 68 -2.38 1.18 -2.82
CA ALA A 68 -2.93 0.23 -1.86
C ALA A 68 -1.83 -0.35 -0.96
N PHE A 69 -2.15 -0.55 0.32
CA PHE A 69 -1.23 -1.17 1.27
C PHE A 69 -1.99 -1.88 2.40
N PRO A 70 -1.46 -3.00 2.93
CA PRO A 70 -2.05 -3.65 4.09
C PRO A 70 -1.74 -2.86 5.38
N ALA A 71 -2.75 -2.71 6.24
CA ALA A 71 -2.62 -2.10 7.55
C ALA A 71 -2.88 -3.15 8.66
N ASN A 72 -2.04 -3.15 9.69
CA ASN A 72 -2.16 -4.07 10.82
C ASN A 72 -3.26 -3.61 11.78
N ILE A 73 -4.28 -4.46 11.94
CA ILE A 73 -5.48 -4.16 12.74
C ILE A 73 -5.43 -4.76 14.16
N ARG A 74 -4.39 -5.51 14.52
CA ARG A 74 -4.31 -6.24 15.81
C ARG A 74 -4.60 -5.35 17.03
N ARG A 75 -4.07 -4.12 17.03
CA ARG A 75 -4.25 -3.14 18.10
C ARG A 75 -5.33 -2.09 17.78
N ARG A 76 -6.03 -2.22 16.65
CA ARG A 76 -7.06 -1.27 16.19
C ARG A 76 -8.47 -1.78 16.45
N VAL A 77 -8.65 -3.10 16.59
CA VAL A 77 -9.93 -3.69 16.98
C VAL A 77 -10.17 -3.61 18.48
N ASN A 78 -11.45 -3.62 18.88
CA ASN A 78 -11.88 -3.66 20.27
C ASN A 78 -12.73 -4.92 20.55
N PRO A 79 -12.30 -5.84 21.44
CA PRO A 79 -11.03 -5.84 22.15
C PRO A 79 -9.83 -6.10 21.21
N PRO A 80 -8.61 -5.62 21.55
CA PRO A 80 -7.42 -5.87 20.73
C PRO A 80 -7.11 -7.35 20.64
N LEU A 81 -6.59 -7.78 19.49
CA LEU A 81 -6.12 -9.15 19.30
C LEU A 81 -4.92 -9.42 20.20
N THR A 82 -4.83 -10.65 20.71
CA THR A 82 -3.70 -11.06 21.54
C THR A 82 -2.40 -11.06 20.74
N ASP A 83 -1.27 -10.80 21.40
CA ASP A 83 0.05 -10.88 20.75
C ASP A 83 0.37 -12.30 20.23
N ARG A 84 -0.35 -13.32 20.70
CA ARG A 84 -0.24 -14.72 20.26
C ARG A 84 -1.10 -15.06 19.04
N TYR A 85 -1.92 -14.12 18.55
CA TYR A 85 -2.76 -14.35 17.38
C TYR A 85 -1.90 -14.49 16.11
N PHE A 86 -1.80 -15.72 15.61
CA PHE A 86 -0.99 -16.07 14.44
C PHE A 86 -1.72 -15.84 13.09
N GLY A 87 -3.04 -15.63 13.12
CA GLY A 87 -3.85 -15.47 11.91
C GLY A 87 -3.59 -14.16 11.16
N ASN A 88 -4.24 -14.01 10.00
CA ASN A 88 -4.21 -12.77 9.24
C ASN A 88 -5.02 -11.69 9.97
N ALA A 89 -4.39 -10.55 10.23
CA ALA A 89 -5.03 -9.38 10.82
C ALA A 89 -4.56 -8.14 10.08
N LEU A 90 -4.76 -8.16 8.76
CA LEU A 90 -4.44 -7.09 7.83
C LEU A 90 -5.69 -6.69 7.06
N VAL A 91 -6.00 -5.39 7.03
CA VAL A 91 -7.02 -4.81 6.15
C VAL A 91 -6.32 -3.99 5.08
N LYS A 92 -6.73 -4.15 3.81
CA LYS A 92 -6.18 -3.37 2.70
C LYS A 92 -6.76 -1.96 2.75
N LEU A 93 -5.90 -0.96 2.89
CA LEU A 93 -6.22 0.43 2.68
C LEU A 93 -5.88 0.84 1.25
N GLY A 94 -6.65 1.78 0.71
CA GLY A 94 -6.45 2.36 -0.61
C GLY A 94 -6.60 3.87 -0.54
N ILE A 95 -5.74 4.58 -1.27
CA ILE A 95 -5.91 6.00 -1.59
C ILE A 95 -5.77 6.19 -3.09
N ALA A 96 -6.41 7.23 -3.60
CA ALA A 96 -6.39 7.57 -5.02
C ALA A 96 -6.15 9.07 -5.21
N GLY A 97 -5.64 9.44 -6.38
CA GLY A 97 -5.48 10.83 -6.80
C GLY A 97 -5.17 10.92 -8.28
N ALA A 98 -5.34 12.09 -8.89
CA ALA A 98 -4.98 12.28 -10.28
C ALA A 98 -3.47 12.10 -10.47
N ALA A 99 -3.06 11.38 -11.51
CA ALA A 99 -1.66 11.05 -11.77
C ALA A 99 -0.78 12.31 -11.86
N ARG A 100 -1.31 13.39 -12.47
CA ARG A 100 -0.63 14.70 -12.55
C ARG A 100 -0.34 15.30 -11.17
N ASP A 101 -1.29 15.18 -10.23
CA ASP A 101 -1.18 15.75 -8.90
C ASP A 101 -0.13 14.96 -8.10
N ILE A 102 -0.20 13.62 -8.16
CA ILE A 102 0.79 12.74 -7.50
C ILE A 102 2.19 12.96 -8.08
N ALA A 103 2.31 13.20 -9.39
CA ALA A 103 3.60 13.43 -10.05
C ALA A 103 4.23 14.79 -9.74
N SER A 104 3.43 15.81 -9.40
CA SER A 104 3.90 17.21 -9.29
C SER A 104 3.84 17.81 -7.88
N GLU A 105 3.00 17.27 -6.99
CA GLU A 105 2.87 17.80 -5.63
C GLU A 105 4.12 17.57 -4.78
N ALA A 106 4.27 18.43 -3.76
CA ALA A 106 5.29 18.24 -2.73
C ALA A 106 5.09 16.89 -2.01
N LEU A 107 6.19 16.17 -1.76
CA LEU A 107 6.16 14.88 -1.07
C LEU A 107 5.46 14.93 0.30
N ALA A 108 5.52 16.07 1.00
CA ALA A 108 4.79 16.29 2.24
C ALA A 108 3.26 16.17 2.08
N SER A 109 2.70 16.66 0.96
CA SER A 109 1.27 16.53 0.66
C SER A 109 0.89 15.06 0.47
N ILE A 110 1.64 14.35 -0.38
CA ILE A 110 1.41 12.94 -0.69
C ILE A 110 1.56 12.08 0.57
N ALA A 111 2.62 12.30 1.36
CA ALA A 111 2.82 11.64 2.63
C ALA A 111 1.71 11.96 3.64
N GLY A 112 1.17 13.17 3.61
CA GLY A 112 0.01 13.59 4.39
C GLY A 112 -1.26 12.78 4.06
N ARG A 113 -1.53 12.55 2.77
CA ARG A 113 -2.65 11.71 2.31
C ARG A 113 -2.52 10.27 2.82
N ILE A 114 -1.32 9.69 2.70
CA ILE A 114 -1.03 8.33 3.20
C ILE A 114 -1.20 8.27 4.72
N ARG A 115 -0.65 9.24 5.44
CA ARG A 115 -0.79 9.34 6.91
C ARG A 115 -2.25 9.47 7.32
N GLY A 116 -3.04 10.28 6.61
CA GLY A 116 -4.47 10.44 6.86
C GLY A 116 -5.22 9.12 6.68
N ALA A 117 -4.95 8.38 5.61
CA ALA A 117 -5.55 7.06 5.40
C ALA A 117 -5.19 6.05 6.48
N VAL A 118 -3.92 6.01 6.91
CA VAL A 118 -3.48 5.18 8.05
C VAL A 118 -4.14 5.63 9.36
N GLY A 119 -4.34 6.93 9.53
CA GLY A 119 -4.95 7.53 10.72
C GLY A 119 -6.43 7.18 10.87
N ARG A 120 -7.16 7.08 9.76
CA ARG A 120 -8.59 6.71 9.70
C ARG A 120 -8.87 5.24 10.03
N MET A 121 -7.85 4.40 10.21
CA MET A 121 -8.05 3.00 10.54
C MET A 121 -8.42 2.83 12.01
N ASP A 122 -9.70 2.67 12.30
CA ASP A 122 -10.24 2.41 13.63
C ASP A 122 -11.06 1.11 13.67
N ASP A 123 -11.58 0.73 14.85
CA ASP A 123 -12.37 -0.49 15.01
C ASP A 123 -13.60 -0.48 14.10
N GLU A 124 -14.31 0.64 13.99
CA GLU A 124 -15.51 0.77 13.16
C GLU A 124 -15.21 0.49 11.68
N LEU A 125 -14.16 1.11 11.12
CA LEU A 125 -13.75 0.85 9.74
C LEU A 125 -13.34 -0.62 9.55
N VAL A 126 -12.70 -1.23 10.55
CA VAL A 126 -12.34 -2.65 10.48
C VAL A 126 -13.59 -3.53 10.47
N ARG A 127 -14.58 -3.28 11.33
CA ARG A 127 -15.84 -4.03 11.35
C ARG A 127 -16.60 -3.88 10.04
N SER A 128 -16.72 -2.65 9.53
CA SER A 128 -17.34 -2.39 8.23
C SER A 128 -16.64 -3.12 7.08
N ALA A 129 -15.31 -3.19 7.10
CA ALA A 129 -14.56 -3.97 6.11
C ALA A 129 -14.87 -5.48 6.21
N VAL A 130 -14.98 -6.02 7.42
CA VAL A 130 -15.38 -7.42 7.64
C VAL A 130 -16.77 -7.68 7.09
N ASP A 131 -17.76 -6.84 7.44
CA ASP A 131 -19.14 -6.96 6.95
C ASP A 131 -19.18 -6.93 5.41
N TYR A 132 -18.42 -6.03 4.79
CA TYR A 132 -18.29 -5.96 3.34
C TYR A 132 -17.74 -7.26 2.74
N PHE A 133 -16.71 -7.86 3.35
CA PHE A 133 -16.14 -9.12 2.87
C PHE A 133 -17.03 -10.33 3.10
N GLU A 134 -17.91 -10.31 4.11
CA GLU A 134 -18.92 -11.35 4.33
C GLU A 134 -20.05 -11.28 3.28
N MET A 135 -20.44 -10.07 2.87
CA MET A 135 -21.46 -9.85 1.84
C MET A 135 -20.95 -10.02 0.41
N ALA A 136 -19.67 -9.76 0.16
CA ALA A 136 -19.10 -9.85 -1.18
C ALA A 136 -19.06 -11.32 -1.64
N GLU A 137 -19.80 -11.64 -2.71
CA GLU A 137 -19.67 -12.95 -3.35
C GLU A 137 -18.22 -13.19 -3.77
N VAL A 138 -17.74 -14.41 -3.53
CA VAL A 138 -16.37 -14.87 -3.78
C VAL A 138 -15.88 -14.54 -5.20
N ASP A 139 -16.80 -14.43 -6.16
CA ASP A 139 -16.59 -14.18 -7.59
C ASP A 139 -16.40 -12.70 -7.98
N SER A 140 -16.61 -11.74 -7.06
CA SER A 140 -16.39 -10.30 -7.31
C SER A 140 -14.94 -9.86 -7.14
N ARG A 141 -14.06 -10.77 -6.68
CA ARG A 141 -12.64 -10.48 -6.51
C ARG A 141 -11.96 -10.36 -7.87
N PRO A 142 -11.24 -9.25 -8.16
CA PRO A 142 -10.53 -9.13 -9.43
C PRO A 142 -9.61 -10.34 -9.64
N LEU A 143 -9.61 -10.88 -10.87
CA LEU A 143 -8.78 -12.01 -11.23
C LEU A 143 -7.34 -11.79 -10.76
N LYS A 144 -6.79 -12.82 -10.11
CA LYS A 144 -5.42 -12.82 -9.60
C LYS A 144 -4.46 -12.53 -10.75
N GLY A 145 -3.77 -11.39 -10.71
CA GLY A 145 -2.67 -11.08 -11.64
C GLY A 145 -2.84 -9.83 -12.51
N THR A 146 -3.98 -9.16 -12.51
CA THR A 146 -4.20 -8.00 -13.40
C THR A 146 -4.41 -6.72 -12.58
N MET A 147 -3.32 -6.15 -12.06
CA MET A 147 -3.35 -4.82 -11.46
C MET A 147 -3.19 -3.77 -12.58
N PRO A 148 -4.08 -2.76 -12.68
CA PRO A 148 -3.92 -1.69 -13.65
C PRO A 148 -2.54 -1.02 -13.55
N GLU A 149 -2.00 -0.53 -14.66
CA GLU A 149 -0.73 0.21 -14.66
C GLU A 149 -0.78 1.49 -13.83
N THR A 150 -1.97 2.03 -13.57
CA THR A 150 -2.20 3.18 -12.69
C THR A 150 -2.06 2.85 -11.20
N ASP A 151 -2.12 1.57 -10.85
CA ASP A 151 -2.21 1.12 -9.47
C ASP A 151 -0.84 0.65 -8.95
N LEU A 152 -0.60 0.92 -7.67
CA LEU A 152 0.62 0.54 -6.96
C LEU A 152 0.24 -0.15 -5.65
N GLN A 153 0.85 -1.30 -5.38
CA GLN A 153 0.73 -1.99 -4.10
C GLN A 153 2.06 -1.91 -3.34
N ILE A 154 2.02 -1.42 -2.11
CA ILE A 154 3.17 -1.37 -1.20
C ILE A 154 2.92 -2.28 -0.01
N ILE A 155 3.90 -3.12 0.32
CA ILE A 155 3.88 -3.99 1.51
C ILE A 155 5.08 -3.63 2.37
N SER A 156 4.84 -3.25 3.62
CA SER A 156 5.91 -2.87 4.56
C SER A 156 6.22 -4.00 5.52
N TRP A 157 7.50 -4.35 5.61
CA TRP A 157 8.04 -5.35 6.53
C TRP A 157 8.86 -4.69 7.66
N LEU A 158 8.88 -3.35 7.75
CA LEU A 158 9.73 -2.57 8.66
C LEU A 158 9.42 -2.80 10.15
N GLY A 159 8.26 -3.36 10.50
CA GLY A 159 7.85 -3.64 11.87
C GLY A 159 7.89 -5.11 12.25
N MET A 160 8.43 -5.99 11.40
CA MET A 160 8.53 -7.41 11.72
C MET A 160 9.82 -7.69 12.51
N PRO A 161 9.76 -8.48 13.62
CA PRO A 161 10.93 -8.83 14.44
C PRO A 161 11.80 -9.91 13.75
N MET A 162 12.12 -9.69 12.47
CA MET A 162 12.88 -10.64 11.64
C MET A 162 14.32 -10.81 12.14
N TYR A 163 14.84 -9.81 12.85
CA TYR A 163 16.23 -9.74 13.32
C TYR A 163 16.38 -10.09 14.81
N ASP A 164 15.27 -10.25 15.53
CA ASP A 164 15.26 -10.51 16.98
C ASP A 164 15.34 -12.02 17.30
N ALA A 165 15.14 -12.88 16.30
CA ALA A 165 15.18 -14.33 16.48
C ALA A 165 16.63 -14.84 16.52
N ASP A 166 17.03 -15.39 17.67
CA ASP A 166 18.28 -16.13 17.85
C ASP A 166 17.97 -17.62 18.06
N PHE A 167 18.44 -18.45 17.13
CA PHE A 167 18.31 -19.92 17.18
C PHE A 167 19.58 -20.59 17.75
N GLY A 168 20.39 -19.85 18.51
CA GLY A 168 21.65 -20.32 19.10
C GLY A 168 22.89 -20.00 18.24
N TRP A 169 22.77 -19.14 17.24
CA TRP A 169 23.84 -18.76 16.31
C TRP A 169 24.24 -17.28 16.44
N GLY A 170 23.63 -16.56 17.38
CA GLY A 170 23.80 -15.12 17.56
C GLY A 170 22.88 -14.31 16.63
N SER A 171 22.73 -13.02 16.93
CA SER A 171 21.92 -12.10 16.13
C SER A 171 22.46 -11.99 14.69
N ARG A 172 21.57 -12.11 13.68
CA ARG A 172 21.96 -11.89 12.28
C ARG A 172 22.46 -10.45 12.09
N ARG A 173 23.69 -10.31 11.57
CA ARG A 173 24.32 -9.04 11.19
C ARG A 173 23.73 -8.47 9.91
#